data_AF-A0A9C8XHZ3-F1
#
_entry.id   AF-A0A9C8XHZ3-F1
#
_cell.length_a   1.000
_cell.length_b   1.000
_cell.length_c   1.000
_cell.angle_alpha   90.00
_cell.angle_beta   90.00
_cell.angle_gamma   90.00
#
_symmetry.space_group_name_H-M   'P 1'
#
loop_
_entity.id
_entity.type
_entity.pdbx_description
1 polymer ?
#
loop_
_entity_poly.entity_id
_entity_poly.type
_entity_poly.pdbx_seq_one_letter_code
_entity_poly.pdbx_strand_id
1 'polypeptide(L)'
;MAERSVPRRPTLLIILDGFGCNPSKLNNAVQEANTPRLDEYFSRNSHTTLEACGSSVGLPDGQMGNSEVGHMTLGCGAVIRQDLVRINDEIESGEFFTNAALVAAVEDAREHDRPVHLVGLTSNGGVHSHINHLKALIRLCADHKVKPVVHMTTDGRDTAQMSALVFLAEIEPLLEDCEGSIAT
;
A
#
# COMPACT_ATOMS: atom_id res chain seq x y z
N MET A 1 21.62 -27.88 -28.84
CA MET A 1 21.06 -26.63 -29.41
C MET A 1 22.10 -25.54 -29.18
N ALA A 2 22.53 -24.84 -30.23
CA ALA A 2 23.57 -23.83 -30.11
C ALA A 2 23.05 -22.64 -29.30
N GLU A 3 23.70 -22.33 -28.18
CA GLU A 3 23.51 -21.08 -27.45
C GLU A 3 23.82 -19.91 -28.38
N ARG A 4 22.76 -19.23 -28.80
CA ARG A 4 22.88 -17.98 -29.54
C ARG A 4 23.35 -16.92 -28.53
N SER A 5 24.67 -16.67 -28.47
CA SER A 5 25.17 -15.54 -27.69
C SER A 5 24.78 -14.24 -28.41
N VAL A 6 23.74 -13.57 -27.94
CA VAL A 6 23.41 -12.23 -28.42
C VAL A 6 24.61 -11.32 -28.09
N PRO A 7 25.21 -10.63 -29.07
CA PRO A 7 26.36 -9.77 -28.80
C PRO A 7 25.97 -8.68 -27.80
N ARG A 8 26.75 -8.53 -26.73
CA ARG A 8 26.51 -7.50 -25.71
C ARG A 8 26.62 -6.13 -26.37
N ARG A 9 25.53 -5.37 -26.34
CA ARG A 9 25.50 -3.98 -26.77
C ARG A 9 25.46 -3.10 -25.52
N PRO A 10 26.22 -2.00 -25.47
CA PRO A 10 26.02 -0.99 -24.44
C PRO A 10 24.57 -0.50 -24.46
N THR A 11 23.92 -0.52 -23.31
CA THR A 11 22.53 -0.10 -23.14
C THR A 11 22.48 1.03 -22.12
N LEU A 12 21.72 2.08 -22.41
CA LEU A 12 21.46 3.19 -21.50
C LEU A 12 19.98 3.19 -21.11
N LEU A 13 19.69 3.11 -19.82
CA LEU A 13 18.35 3.34 -19.26
C LEU A 13 18.31 4.77 -18.71
N ILE A 14 17.38 5.58 -19.19
CA ILE A 14 17.14 6.95 -18.71
C ILE A 14 15.76 6.99 -18.07
N ILE A 15 15.70 7.38 -16.80
CA ILE A 15 14.45 7.55 -16.06
C ILE A 15 14.22 9.05 -15.89
N LEU A 16 13.15 9.57 -16.50
CA LEU A 16 12.70 10.94 -16.31
C LEU A 16 11.65 10.93 -15.19
N ASP A 17 12.06 11.23 -13.96
CA ASP A 17 11.15 11.17 -12.80
C ASP A 17 10.00 12.18 -12.95
N GLY A 18 8.76 11.72 -12.73
CA GLY A 18 7.54 12.51 -12.92
C GLY A 18 7.16 12.83 -14.38
N PHE A 19 7.74 12.15 -15.38
CA PHE A 19 7.41 12.34 -16.80
C PHE A 19 6.35 11.33 -17.28
N GLY A 20 5.09 11.78 -17.41
CA GLY A 20 3.96 10.93 -17.82
C GLY A 20 3.33 11.29 -19.17
N CYS A 21 2.52 10.37 -19.71
CA CYS A 21 1.73 10.59 -20.91
C CYS A 21 0.29 11.02 -20.54
N ASN A 22 0.00 12.31 -20.62
CA ASN A 22 -1.36 12.85 -20.44
C ASN A 22 -1.97 13.24 -21.80
N PRO A 23 -3.15 12.71 -22.19
CA PRO A 23 -3.79 13.08 -23.45
C PRO A 23 -4.31 14.53 -23.48
N SER A 24 -4.54 15.15 -22.31
CA SER A 24 -4.94 16.56 -22.21
C SER A 24 -3.73 17.47 -22.35
N LYS A 25 -3.90 18.55 -23.15
CA LYS A 25 -2.91 19.63 -23.27
C LYS A 25 -3.01 20.66 -22.15
N LEU A 26 -4.15 20.72 -21.47
CA LEU A 26 -4.41 21.76 -20.47
C LEU A 26 -3.54 21.51 -19.23
N ASN A 27 -2.74 22.51 -18.85
CA ASN A 27 -1.83 22.43 -17.70
C ASN A 27 -0.84 21.26 -17.80
N ASN A 28 -0.35 20.98 -19.01
CA ASN A 28 0.55 19.86 -19.28
C ASN A 28 1.96 20.37 -19.61
N ALA A 29 2.81 20.46 -18.59
CA ALA A 29 4.17 20.97 -18.74
C ALA A 29 5.03 20.15 -19.71
N VAL A 30 4.83 18.83 -19.80
CA VAL A 30 5.56 17.96 -20.75
C VAL A 30 5.24 18.34 -22.19
N GLN A 31 3.97 18.63 -22.48
CA GLN A 31 3.53 18.99 -23.82
C GLN A 31 3.78 20.45 -24.19
N GLU A 32 3.76 21.35 -23.20
CA GLU A 32 4.03 22.78 -23.41
C GLU A 32 5.53 23.10 -23.51
N ALA A 33 6.39 22.23 -22.96
CA ALA A 33 7.83 22.41 -23.01
C ALA A 33 8.41 22.22 -24.43
N ASN A 34 9.42 23.02 -24.77
CA ASN A 34 10.19 22.86 -25.99
C ASN A 34 11.20 21.70 -25.82
N THR A 35 10.86 20.49 -26.27
CA THR A 35 11.67 19.28 -26.07
C THR A 35 12.14 18.62 -27.40
N PRO A 36 12.82 19.36 -28.29
CA PRO A 36 13.04 18.94 -29.68
C PRO A 36 13.84 17.64 -29.83
N ARG A 37 14.64 17.27 -28.82
CA ARG A 37 15.36 16.00 -28.79
C ARG A 37 14.47 14.82 -28.43
N LEU A 38 13.59 14.99 -27.43
CA LEU A 38 12.61 13.96 -27.10
C LEU A 38 11.62 13.78 -28.26
N ASP A 39 11.17 14.87 -28.87
CA ASP A 39 10.32 14.86 -30.06
C ASP A 39 10.98 14.10 -31.24
N GLU A 40 12.26 14.35 -31.49
CA GLU A 40 13.05 13.61 -32.50
C GLU A 40 13.13 12.11 -32.15
N TYR A 41 13.39 11.76 -30.90
CA TYR A 41 13.51 10.36 -30.48
C TYR A 41 12.19 9.60 -30.61
N PHE A 42 11.08 10.17 -30.14
CA PHE A 42 9.76 9.54 -30.22
C PHE A 42 9.25 9.45 -31.67
N SER A 43 9.59 10.39 -32.56
CA SER A 43 9.16 10.32 -33.97
C SER A 43 9.95 9.33 -34.83
N ARG A 44 11.20 9.02 -34.47
CA ARG A 44 12.09 8.20 -35.31
C ARG A 44 12.29 6.76 -34.81
N ASN A 45 11.98 6.48 -33.56
CA ASN A 45 12.23 5.17 -32.94
C ASN A 45 10.93 4.52 -32.48
N SER A 46 10.95 3.19 -32.36
CA SER A 46 9.83 2.46 -31.76
C SER A 46 9.70 2.84 -30.28
N HIS A 47 8.49 3.22 -29.88
CA HIS A 47 8.15 3.53 -28.50
C HIS A 47 6.78 2.97 -28.16
N THR A 48 6.50 2.84 -26.87
CA THR A 48 5.19 2.43 -26.34
C THR A 48 4.97 3.13 -24.99
N THR A 49 3.75 3.00 -24.45
CA THR A 49 3.39 3.50 -23.12
C THR A 49 3.18 2.31 -22.20
N LEU A 50 3.60 2.45 -20.94
CA LEU A 50 3.42 1.46 -19.89
C LEU A 50 2.59 2.07 -18.76
N GLU A 51 1.83 1.22 -18.07
CA GLU A 51 1.17 1.59 -16.82
C GLU A 51 2.22 1.70 -15.70
N ALA A 52 2.13 2.76 -14.90
CA ALA A 52 3.10 3.08 -13.86
C ALA A 52 2.43 3.42 -12.50
N CYS A 53 1.18 3.01 -12.33
CA CYS A 53 0.37 3.30 -11.14
C CYS A 53 -0.62 2.16 -10.85
N GLY A 54 -1.23 2.19 -9.67
CA GLY A 54 -2.17 1.16 -9.21
C GLY A 54 -1.62 -0.27 -9.28
N SER A 55 -2.48 -1.22 -9.60
CA SER A 55 -2.16 -2.65 -9.58
C SER A 55 -1.02 -3.04 -10.54
N SER A 56 -0.80 -2.27 -11.60
CA SER A 56 0.30 -2.50 -12.56
C SER A 56 1.70 -2.42 -11.93
N VAL A 57 1.82 -1.72 -10.80
CA VAL A 57 3.06 -1.58 -10.02
C VAL A 57 2.90 -2.06 -8.57
N GLY A 58 1.81 -2.80 -8.29
CA GLY A 58 1.56 -3.40 -6.98
C GLY A 58 0.97 -2.45 -5.93
N LEU A 59 0.40 -1.32 -6.36
CA LEU A 59 -0.39 -0.41 -5.54
C LEU A 59 -1.90 -0.72 -5.65
N PRO A 60 -2.73 -0.24 -4.71
CA PRO A 60 -4.19 -0.26 -4.83
C PRO A 60 -4.66 0.42 -6.12
N ASP A 61 -5.76 -0.07 -6.71
CA ASP A 61 -6.32 0.53 -7.92
C ASP A 61 -6.68 2.00 -7.70
N GLY A 62 -6.33 2.84 -8.68
CA GLY A 62 -6.51 4.29 -8.62
C GLY A 62 -5.44 5.04 -7.81
N GLN A 63 -4.55 4.35 -7.10
CA GLN A 63 -3.45 5.01 -6.41
C GLN A 63 -2.36 5.46 -7.40
N MET A 64 -1.94 6.72 -7.29
CA MET A 64 -0.87 7.27 -8.12
C MET A 64 0.45 6.51 -7.89
N GLY A 65 1.24 6.40 -8.95
CA GLY A 65 2.61 5.91 -8.86
C GLY A 65 3.50 6.87 -8.09
N ASN A 66 4.62 6.36 -7.58
CA ASN A 66 5.65 7.14 -6.92
C ASN A 66 7.05 6.60 -7.29
N SER A 67 8.09 7.37 -6.98
CA SER A 67 9.47 7.04 -7.37
C SER A 67 9.95 5.72 -6.77
N GLU A 68 9.62 5.40 -5.52
CA GLU A 68 10.06 4.17 -4.85
C GLU A 68 9.51 2.93 -5.54
N VAL A 69 8.19 2.86 -5.69
CA VAL A 69 7.49 1.74 -6.30
C VAL A 69 7.90 1.59 -7.78
N GLY A 70 8.04 2.70 -8.50
CA GLY A 70 8.46 2.71 -9.90
C GLY A 70 9.87 2.17 -10.09
N HIS A 71 10.84 2.64 -9.31
CA HIS A 71 12.23 2.17 -9.41
C HIS A 71 12.36 0.71 -8.98
N MET A 72 11.61 0.29 -7.95
CA MET A 72 11.62 -1.10 -7.49
C MET A 72 11.09 -2.04 -8.57
N THR A 73 9.95 -1.70 -9.19
CA THR A 73 9.32 -2.49 -10.27
C THR A 73 10.23 -2.58 -11.49
N LEU A 74 10.85 -1.46 -11.91
CA LEU A 74 11.81 -1.44 -13.02
C LEU A 74 13.06 -2.28 -12.73
N GLY A 75 13.59 -2.19 -11.51
CA GLY A 75 14.81 -2.86 -11.10
C GLY A 75 14.63 -4.38 -10.91
N CYS A 76 13.48 -4.81 -10.42
CA CYS A 76 13.21 -6.23 -10.17
C CYS A 76 12.61 -6.95 -11.39
N GLY A 77 12.02 -6.21 -12.34
CA GLY A 77 11.37 -6.79 -13.52
C GLY A 77 10.09 -7.57 -13.21
N ALA A 78 9.45 -7.31 -12.07
CA ALA A 78 8.22 -7.95 -11.63
C ALA A 78 7.33 -6.96 -10.85
N VAL A 79 6.03 -7.23 -10.82
CA VAL A 79 5.12 -6.46 -9.97
C VAL A 79 5.32 -6.90 -8.53
N ILE A 80 5.85 -6.00 -7.69
CA ILE A 80 5.99 -6.25 -6.26
C ILE A 80 4.75 -5.73 -5.56
N ARG A 81 3.94 -6.66 -5.05
CA ARG A 81 2.79 -6.33 -4.21
C ARG A 81 3.28 -5.60 -2.97
N GLN A 82 2.85 -4.35 -2.82
CA GLN A 82 3.13 -3.56 -1.63
C GLN A 82 2.40 -4.17 -0.43
N ASP A 83 2.96 -4.03 0.77
CA ASP A 83 2.43 -4.66 1.98
C ASP A 83 0.96 -4.25 2.24
N LEU A 84 0.57 -3.00 1.96
CA LEU A 84 -0.82 -2.56 2.08
C LEU A 84 -1.78 -3.40 1.23
N VAL A 85 -1.42 -3.66 -0.04
CA VAL A 85 -2.24 -4.48 -0.95
C VAL A 85 -2.24 -5.93 -0.50
N ARG A 86 -1.07 -6.47 -0.14
CA ARG A 86 -0.97 -7.85 0.35
C ARG A 86 -1.86 -8.07 1.57
N ILE A 87 -1.80 -7.18 2.56
CA ILE A 87 -2.60 -7.30 3.78
C ILE A 87 -4.10 -7.12 3.48
N ASN A 88 -4.48 -6.20 2.59
CA ASN A 88 -5.88 -6.05 2.17
C ASN A 88 -6.42 -7.33 1.51
N ASP A 89 -5.67 -7.91 0.58
CA ASP A 89 -6.03 -9.16 -0.08
C ASP A 89 -6.14 -10.33 0.92
N GLU A 90 -5.21 -10.42 1.88
CA GLU A 90 -5.25 -11.43 2.95
C GLU A 90 -6.49 -11.26 3.85
N ILE A 91 -6.90 -10.02 4.13
CA ILE A 91 -8.13 -9.75 4.91
C ILE A 91 -9.38 -10.13 4.11
N GLU A 92 -9.42 -9.80 2.83
CA GLU A 92 -10.57 -10.09 1.95
C GLU A 92 -10.73 -11.59 1.68
N SER A 93 -9.63 -12.29 1.41
CA SER A 93 -9.60 -13.75 1.21
C SER A 93 -9.81 -14.54 2.50
N GLY A 94 -9.59 -13.92 3.65
CA GLY A 94 -9.67 -14.53 4.96
C GLY A 94 -8.35 -15.17 5.45
N GLU A 95 -7.31 -15.22 4.61
CA GLU A 95 -5.99 -15.76 4.98
C GLU A 95 -5.38 -15.03 6.18
N PHE A 96 -5.65 -13.73 6.33
CA PHE A 96 -5.20 -12.90 7.45
C PHE A 96 -5.58 -13.51 8.80
N PHE A 97 -6.79 -14.06 8.91
CA PHE A 97 -7.31 -14.65 10.14
C PHE A 97 -6.73 -16.04 10.45
N THR A 98 -5.94 -16.61 9.54
CA THR A 98 -5.22 -17.87 9.73
C THR A 98 -3.71 -17.68 9.80
N ASN A 99 -3.23 -16.43 9.77
CA ASN A 99 -1.80 -16.13 9.85
C ASN A 99 -1.23 -16.68 11.16
N ALA A 100 -0.25 -17.58 11.06
CA ALA A 100 0.27 -18.33 12.20
C ALA A 100 0.82 -17.43 13.31
N ALA A 101 1.42 -16.28 12.97
CA ALA A 101 1.96 -15.36 13.97
C ALA A 101 0.85 -14.60 14.69
N LEU A 102 -0.18 -14.13 13.96
CA LEU A 102 -1.31 -13.43 14.56
C LEU A 102 -2.15 -14.36 15.44
N VAL A 103 -2.46 -15.56 14.94
CA VAL A 103 -3.21 -16.57 15.69
C VAL A 103 -2.43 -16.99 16.93
N ALA A 104 -1.12 -17.23 16.83
CA ALA A 104 -0.31 -17.59 17.99
C ALA A 104 -0.32 -16.51 19.08
N ALA A 105 -0.27 -15.23 18.70
CA ALA A 105 -0.32 -14.13 19.67
C ALA A 105 -1.66 -14.04 20.40
N VAL A 106 -2.78 -14.23 19.69
CA VAL A 106 -4.12 -14.18 20.27
C VAL A 106 -4.39 -15.44 21.12
N GLU A 107 -3.96 -16.61 20.66
CA GLU A 107 -4.08 -17.86 21.43
C GLU A 107 -3.25 -17.82 22.72
N ASP A 108 -2.02 -17.30 22.69
CA ASP A 108 -1.20 -17.11 23.90
C ASP A 108 -1.89 -16.20 24.93
N ALA A 109 -2.47 -15.09 24.47
CA ALA A 109 -3.25 -14.21 25.34
C ALA A 109 -4.48 -14.92 25.93
N ARG A 110 -5.19 -15.71 25.12
CA ARG A 110 -6.34 -16.51 25.55
C ARG A 110 -5.96 -17.54 26.61
N GLU A 111 -4.87 -18.29 26.40
CA GLU A 111 -4.39 -19.31 27.33
C GLU A 111 -4.05 -18.73 28.71
N HIS A 112 -3.61 -17.48 28.75
CA HIS A 112 -3.22 -16.79 29.97
C HIS A 112 -4.30 -15.86 30.54
N ASP A 113 -5.50 -15.84 29.97
CA ASP A 113 -6.62 -14.93 30.35
C ASP A 113 -6.18 -13.45 30.37
N ARG A 114 -5.49 -13.02 29.30
CA ARG A 114 -4.95 -11.67 29.13
C ARG A 114 -5.55 -10.98 27.91
N PRO A 115 -5.64 -9.64 27.92
CA PRO A 115 -6.00 -8.89 26.73
C PRO A 115 -4.85 -8.87 25.70
N VAL A 116 -5.19 -8.55 24.45
CA VAL A 116 -4.22 -8.26 23.38
C VAL A 116 -4.13 -6.76 23.19
N HIS A 117 -2.92 -6.22 23.27
CA HIS A 117 -2.67 -4.80 23.03
C HIS A 117 -2.38 -4.55 21.55
N LEU A 118 -3.20 -3.71 20.92
CA LEU A 118 -3.06 -3.29 19.53
C LEU A 118 -2.54 -1.85 19.50
N VAL A 119 -1.32 -1.65 19.02
CA VAL A 119 -0.65 -0.34 19.01
C VAL A 119 -0.37 0.06 17.57
N GLY A 120 -0.84 1.23 17.14
CA GLY A 120 -0.58 1.70 15.79
C GLY A 120 -1.16 3.05 15.45
N LEU A 121 -0.76 3.56 14.28
CA LEU A 121 -1.36 4.74 13.65
C LEU A 121 -2.79 4.40 13.20
N THR A 122 -3.77 5.22 13.58
CA THR A 122 -5.19 4.97 13.28
C THR A 122 -5.72 6.01 12.31
N SER A 123 -5.58 5.73 11.01
CA SER A 123 -6.16 6.54 9.93
C SER A 123 -6.35 5.72 8.65
N ASN A 124 -6.93 6.34 7.62
CA ASN A 124 -7.00 5.79 6.27
C ASN A 124 -5.93 6.38 5.32
N GLY A 125 -4.83 6.92 5.85
CA GLY A 125 -3.75 7.51 5.05
C GLY A 125 -3.00 6.49 4.19
N GLY A 126 -2.88 5.24 4.65
CA GLY A 126 -2.30 4.13 3.86
C GLY A 126 -0.78 4.18 3.70
N VAL A 127 -0.08 5.13 4.32
CA VAL A 127 1.39 5.24 4.26
C VAL A 127 2.06 4.34 5.30
N HIS A 128 1.63 4.44 6.56
CA HIS A 128 2.20 3.68 7.68
C HIS A 128 1.29 2.58 8.24
N SER A 129 -0.02 2.71 8.02
CA SER A 129 -1.04 1.78 8.48
C SER A 129 -2.36 2.05 7.73
N HIS A 130 -3.37 1.23 8.01
CA HIS A 130 -4.74 1.49 7.56
C HIS A 130 -5.76 1.04 8.60
N ILE A 131 -6.79 1.85 8.85
CA ILE A 131 -7.85 1.57 9.84
C ILE A 131 -8.54 0.22 9.62
N ASN A 132 -8.71 -0.20 8.37
CA ASN A 132 -9.29 -1.52 8.06
C ASN A 132 -8.44 -2.68 8.59
N HIS A 133 -7.12 -2.53 8.69
CA HIS A 133 -6.25 -3.56 9.28
C HIS A 133 -6.46 -3.63 10.79
N LEU A 134 -6.61 -2.49 11.46
CA LEU A 134 -6.96 -2.44 12.88
C LEU A 134 -8.32 -3.11 13.14
N LYS A 135 -9.33 -2.83 12.31
CA LYS A 135 -10.65 -3.48 12.40
C LYS A 135 -10.55 -5.00 12.22
N ALA A 136 -9.72 -5.47 11.30
CA ALA A 136 -9.47 -6.90 11.11
C ALA A 136 -8.78 -7.54 12.33
N LEU A 137 -7.85 -6.85 12.97
CA LEU A 137 -7.22 -7.32 14.21
C LEU A 137 -8.21 -7.36 15.39
N ILE A 138 -9.08 -6.36 15.53
CA ILE A 138 -10.16 -6.36 16.53
C ILE A 138 -11.08 -7.56 16.31
N ARG A 139 -11.48 -7.81 15.05
CA ARG A 139 -12.27 -8.98 14.68
C ARG A 139 -11.54 -10.29 15.03
N LEU A 140 -10.25 -10.41 14.72
CA LEU A 140 -9.47 -11.60 15.06
C LEU A 140 -9.49 -11.85 16.58
N CYS A 141 -9.35 -10.81 17.40
CA CYS A 141 -9.46 -10.94 18.85
C CYS A 141 -10.86 -11.43 19.27
N ALA A 142 -11.91 -10.85 18.69
CA ALA A 142 -13.30 -11.23 18.94
C ALA A 142 -13.59 -12.69 18.56
N ASP A 143 -13.15 -13.14 17.39
CA ASP A 143 -13.32 -14.52 16.88
C ASP A 143 -12.68 -15.55 17.84
N HIS A 144 -11.60 -15.17 18.52
CA HIS A 144 -10.90 -15.98 19.52
C HIS A 144 -11.34 -15.71 20.97
N LYS A 145 -12.33 -14.84 21.18
CA LYS A 145 -12.86 -14.44 22.50
C LYS A 145 -11.81 -13.82 23.42
N VAL A 146 -10.91 -13.02 22.85
CA VAL A 146 -9.88 -12.27 23.57
C VAL A 146 -10.19 -10.78 23.49
N LYS A 147 -10.01 -10.07 24.60
CA LYS A 147 -10.31 -8.63 24.67
C LYS A 147 -9.22 -7.81 23.99
N PRO A 148 -9.53 -7.03 22.93
CA PRO A 148 -8.57 -6.10 22.34
C PRO A 148 -8.47 -4.81 23.16
N VAL A 149 -7.25 -4.32 23.36
CA VAL A 149 -6.94 -3.03 23.99
C VAL A 149 -6.16 -2.17 23.01
N VAL A 150 -6.79 -1.11 22.52
CA VAL A 150 -6.23 -0.26 21.45
C VAL A 150 -5.45 0.91 22.03
N HIS A 151 -4.24 1.11 21.52
CA HIS A 151 -3.42 2.29 21.72
C HIS A 151 -3.35 3.06 20.40
N MET A 152 -4.16 4.12 20.32
CA MET A 152 -4.41 4.89 19.12
C MET A 152 -3.38 6.01 18.96
N THR A 153 -2.48 5.85 18.00
CA THR A 153 -1.66 6.98 17.53
C THR A 153 -2.45 7.75 16.48
N THR A 154 -2.76 9.02 16.74
CA THR A 154 -3.48 9.87 15.78
C THR A 154 -2.56 10.31 14.64
N ASP A 155 -3.14 10.52 13.46
CA ASP A 155 -2.41 10.91 12.25
C ASP A 155 -2.33 12.43 12.05
N GLY A 156 -3.16 13.02 11.18
CA GLY A 156 -3.13 14.44 10.86
C GLY A 156 -1.96 14.88 9.96
N ARG A 157 -1.14 13.94 9.47
CA ARG A 157 -0.07 14.16 8.50
C ARG A 157 -0.41 13.53 7.15
N ASP A 158 -0.74 12.25 7.15
CA ASP A 158 -1.11 11.50 5.94
C ASP A 158 -2.62 11.64 5.65
N THR A 159 -3.36 12.17 6.63
CA THR A 159 -4.76 12.58 6.53
C THR A 159 -4.94 14.02 7.02
N ALA A 160 -6.16 14.56 6.90
CA ALA A 160 -6.46 15.90 7.39
C ALA A 160 -6.17 16.07 8.89
N GLN A 161 -5.63 17.22 9.29
CA GLN A 161 -5.14 17.50 10.65
C GLN A 161 -6.16 17.22 11.78
N MET A 162 -7.47 17.30 11.50
CA MET A 162 -8.55 17.13 12.48
C MET A 162 -9.45 15.93 12.15
N SER A 163 -8.88 14.82 11.66
CA SER A 163 -9.61 13.62 11.23
C SER A 163 -9.79 12.55 12.32
N ALA A 164 -9.04 12.61 13.43
CA ALA A 164 -8.97 11.53 14.42
C ALA A 164 -10.34 11.11 14.99
N LEU A 165 -11.26 12.06 15.20
CA LEU A 165 -12.61 11.79 15.72
C LEU A 165 -13.46 10.92 14.78
N VAL A 166 -13.19 10.98 13.47
CA VAL A 166 -13.88 10.14 12.49
C VAL A 166 -13.49 8.68 12.72
N PHE A 167 -12.19 8.42 12.83
CA PHE A 167 -11.66 7.07 13.02
C PHE A 167 -12.01 6.49 14.40
N LEU A 168 -12.05 7.33 15.43
CA LEU A 168 -12.51 6.95 16.77
C LEU A 168 -13.93 6.40 16.71
N ALA A 169 -14.85 7.13 16.08
CA ALA A 169 -16.25 6.72 15.91
C ALA A 169 -16.41 5.42 15.08
N GLU A 170 -15.43 5.07 14.25
CA GLU A 170 -15.44 3.82 13.48
C GLU A 170 -14.97 2.60 14.28
N ILE A 171 -14.16 2.77 15.32
CA ILE A 171 -13.59 1.66 16.11
C ILE A 171 -14.30 1.42 17.44
N GLU A 172 -14.85 2.47 18.06
CA GLU A 172 -15.54 2.36 19.36
C GLU A 172 -16.65 1.28 19.35
N PRO A 173 -17.57 1.24 18.37
CA PRO A 173 -18.63 0.22 18.36
C PRO A 173 -18.07 -1.21 18.24
N LEU A 174 -16.99 -1.40 17.48
CA LEU A 174 -16.37 -2.71 17.30
C LEU A 174 -15.70 -3.20 18.59
N LEU A 175 -15.16 -2.29 19.39
CA LEU A 175 -14.59 -2.61 20.69
C LEU A 175 -15.69 -2.94 21.70
N GLU A 176 -16.80 -2.20 21.70
CA GLU A 176 -17.95 -2.49 22.58
C GLU A 176 -18.49 -3.91 22.34
N ASP A 177 -18.63 -4.32 21.08
CA ASP A 177 -19.13 -5.65 20.69
C ASP A 177 -18.27 -6.82 21.21
N CYS A 178 -16.99 -6.58 21.54
CA CYS A 178 -16.05 -7.60 22.00
C CYS A 178 -15.46 -7.33 23.40
N GLU A 179 -16.10 -6.45 24.19
CA GLU A 179 -15.61 -6.01 25.50
C GLU A 179 -14.16 -5.48 25.47
N GLY A 180 -13.74 -4.93 24.33
CA GLY A 180 -12.49 -4.24 24.14
C GLY A 180 -12.51 -2.82 24.70
N SER A 181 -11.36 -2.15 24.66
CA SER A 181 -11.25 -0.74 25.11
C SER A 181 -10.14 0.01 24.41
N ILE A 182 -10.21 1.34 24.47
CA ILE A 182 -9.10 2.23 24.07
C ILE A 182 -8.35 2.61 25.34
N ALA A 183 -7.04 2.34 25.38
CA ALA A 183 -6.19 2.62 26.53
C ALA A 183 -5.49 3.98 26.45
N THR A 184 -5.01 4.35 25.27
CA THR A 184 -4.27 5.61 25.01
C THR A 184 -4.57 6.15 23.64
#